data_AF-A0A139YBP0-F1
#
_entry.id   AF-A0A139YBP0-F1
#
_cell.length_a   1.000
_cell.length_b   1.000
_cell.length_c   1.000
_cell.angle_alpha   90.00
_cell.angle_beta   90.00
_cell.angle_gamma   90.00
#
_symmetry.space_group_name_H-M   'P 1'
#
loop_
_entity.id
_entity.type
_entity.pdbx_description
1 polymer ?
#
loop_
_entity_poly.entity_id
_entity_poly.type
_entity_poly.pdbx_seq_one_letter_code
_entity_poly.pdbx_strand_id
1 'polypeptide(L)'
;MLPVIHCVRHGQGVHNLSYANHDLPDPELTPLGEEQAQALTSRPELANIELIVSSPLRRTIQTALLAFPSKLKAGMQVLAWAEVQEASDLICDTGSRLPDIKARFNSLPVDFSLIEPDWYLKLHDKAGKMGPNCGLPPREGSAGPTMVERKT
;
A
#
# COMPACT_ATOMS: atom_id res chain seq x y z
N MET A 1 -2.53 4.45 28.17
CA MET A 1 -2.01 5.51 27.28
C MET A 1 -2.94 5.66 26.10
N LEU A 2 -3.01 6.85 25.48
CA LEU A 2 -3.71 7.00 24.22
C LEU A 2 -2.90 6.33 23.10
N PRO A 3 -3.56 5.71 22.09
CA PRO A 3 -2.86 5.18 20.92
C PRO A 3 -2.10 6.29 20.17
N VAL A 4 -0.90 5.97 19.68
CA VAL A 4 -0.09 6.86 18.85
C VAL A 4 0.06 6.25 17.48
N ILE A 5 -0.15 7.05 16.43
CA ILE A 5 0.01 6.63 15.04
C ILE A 5 1.24 7.32 14.46
N HIS A 6 2.21 6.52 14.01
CA HIS A 6 3.39 7.01 13.30
C HIS A 6 3.20 6.81 11.80
N CYS A 7 3.18 7.89 11.03
CA CYS A 7 3.12 7.84 9.58
C CYS A 7 4.54 7.90 9.00
N VAL A 8 4.93 6.86 8.25
CA VAL A 8 6.25 6.76 7.62
C VAL A 8 6.07 6.69 6.11
N ARG A 9 6.69 7.61 5.37
CA ARG A 9 6.78 7.53 3.92
C ARG A 9 7.82 6.48 3.51
N HIS A 10 7.58 5.78 2.40
CA HIS A 10 8.58 4.85 1.85
C HIS A 10 9.90 5.56 1.55
N GLY A 11 11.01 4.81 1.63
CA GLY A 11 12.32 5.27 1.16
C GLY A 11 12.32 5.51 -0.35
N GLN A 12 13.40 6.07 -0.89
CA GLN A 12 13.52 6.34 -2.32
C GLN A 12 13.24 5.08 -3.16
N GLY A 13 12.21 5.14 -4.01
CA GLY A 13 11.90 4.11 -4.99
C GLY A 13 12.55 4.39 -6.35
N VAL A 14 12.64 3.37 -7.21
CA VAL A 14 13.19 3.54 -8.57
C VAL A 14 12.41 4.59 -9.37
N HIS A 15 11.10 4.73 -9.15
CA HIS A 15 10.28 5.79 -9.75
C HIS A 15 10.73 7.21 -9.39
N ASN A 16 11.39 7.41 -8.24
CA ASN A 16 11.85 8.74 -7.83
C ASN A 16 13.11 9.20 -8.57
N LEU A 17 13.78 8.32 -9.34
CA LEU A 17 15.02 8.66 -10.03
C LEU A 17 14.79 9.48 -11.30
N SER A 18 13.63 9.35 -11.96
CA SER A 18 13.27 10.17 -13.12
C SER A 18 11.78 10.10 -13.43
N TYR A 19 11.25 11.12 -14.13
CA TYR A 19 9.86 11.09 -14.60
C TYR A 19 9.55 9.92 -15.53
N ALA A 20 10.53 9.48 -16.35
CA ALA A 20 10.36 8.31 -17.21
C ALA A 20 10.12 7.02 -16.41
N ASN A 21 10.58 6.96 -15.15
CA ASN A 21 10.36 5.81 -14.29
C ASN A 21 8.96 5.78 -13.67
N HIS A 22 8.12 6.80 -13.88
CA HIS A 22 6.71 6.75 -13.46
C HIS A 22 5.91 5.69 -14.23
N ASP A 23 6.40 5.27 -15.40
CA ASP A 23 5.82 4.19 -16.21
C ASP A 23 6.21 2.79 -15.73
N LEU A 24 7.11 2.68 -14.74
CA LEU A 24 7.51 1.39 -14.17
C LEU A 24 6.46 0.91 -13.16
N PRO A 25 5.82 -0.26 -13.36
CA PRO A 25 4.77 -0.74 -12.47
C PRO A 25 5.35 -1.22 -11.13
N ASP A 26 4.73 -0.76 -10.04
CA ASP A 26 5.02 -1.13 -8.65
C ASP A 26 6.54 -1.21 -8.32
N PRO A 27 7.32 -0.13 -8.51
CA PRO A 27 8.76 -0.19 -8.44
C PRO A 27 9.28 -0.45 -7.02
N GLU A 28 10.46 -1.06 -6.95
CA GLU A 28 11.18 -1.35 -5.71
C GLU A 28 11.91 -0.12 -5.16
N LEU A 29 12.45 -0.25 -3.95
CA LEU A 29 13.43 0.68 -3.39
C LEU A 29 14.72 0.69 -4.21
N THR A 30 15.38 1.84 -4.22
CA THR A 30 16.80 1.93 -4.62
C THR A 30 17.69 1.53 -3.45
N PRO A 31 19.00 1.28 -3.66
CA PRO A 31 19.94 1.09 -2.55
C PRO A 31 19.90 2.22 -1.52
N LEU A 32 19.77 3.48 -1.98
CA LEU A 32 19.59 4.63 -1.09
C LEU A 32 18.26 4.54 -0.31
N GLY A 33 17.18 4.10 -0.96
CA GLY A 33 15.90 3.87 -0.29
C GLY A 33 15.96 2.79 0.78
N GLU A 34 16.74 1.74 0.57
CA GLU A 34 17.00 0.71 1.58
C GLU A 34 17.76 1.26 2.78
N GLU A 35 18.81 2.05 2.56
CA GLU A 35 19.56 2.73 3.63
C GLU A 35 18.65 3.66 4.44
N GLN A 36 17.79 4.44 3.76
CA GLN A 36 16.79 5.31 4.38
C GLN A 36 15.82 4.52 5.26
N ALA A 37 15.35 3.36 4.79
CA ALA A 37 14.48 2.49 5.56
C ALA A 37 15.18 1.90 6.78
N GLN A 38 16.41 1.41 6.62
CA GLN A 38 17.21 0.86 7.73
C GLN A 38 17.49 1.90 8.81
N ALA A 39 17.71 3.16 8.43
CA ALA A 39 17.93 4.26 9.37
C ALA A 39 16.74 4.52 10.31
N LEU A 40 15.53 4.03 9.99
CA LEU A 40 14.38 4.10 10.88
C LEU A 40 14.53 3.23 12.13
N THR A 41 15.39 2.20 12.08
CA THR A 41 15.65 1.30 13.23
C THR A 41 16.21 2.06 14.44
N SER A 42 16.90 3.19 14.23
CA SER A 42 17.50 3.99 15.30
C SER A 42 16.55 5.06 15.87
N ARG A 43 15.32 5.15 15.37
CA ARG A 43 14.34 6.16 15.80
C ARG A 43 13.70 5.77 17.14
N PRO A 44 13.96 6.48 18.25
CA PRO A 44 13.42 6.13 19.56
C PRO A 44 11.89 6.18 19.61
N GLU A 45 11.27 7.06 18.83
CA GLU A 45 9.82 7.16 18.70
C GLU A 45 9.17 5.90 18.09
N LEU A 46 9.95 5.10 17.36
CA LEU A 46 9.52 3.85 16.74
C LEU A 46 9.93 2.61 17.55
N ALA A 47 10.45 2.77 18.79
CA ALA A 47 10.90 1.62 19.58
C ALA A 47 9.75 0.74 20.10
N ASN A 48 8.58 1.33 20.36
CA ASN A 48 7.44 0.70 21.04
C ASN A 48 6.23 0.53 20.13
N ILE A 49 6.43 -0.02 18.93
CA ILE A 49 5.34 -0.32 17.98
C ILE A 49 4.72 -1.68 18.30
N GLU A 50 3.39 -1.74 18.22
CA GLU A 50 2.58 -2.94 18.47
C GLU A 50 1.90 -3.46 17.18
N LEU A 51 1.84 -2.63 16.13
CA LEU A 51 1.26 -2.96 14.83
C LEU A 51 2.03 -2.25 13.71
N ILE A 52 2.34 -2.98 12.63
CA ILE A 52 2.95 -2.43 11.42
C ILE A 52 1.95 -2.61 10.28
N VAL A 53 1.47 -1.50 9.73
CA VAL A 53 0.59 -1.50 8.55
C VAL A 53 1.34 -0.86 7.39
N SER A 54 1.22 -1.46 6.20
CA SER A 54 1.84 -0.93 4.99
C SER A 54 0.89 -1.03 3.81
N SER A 55 1.04 -0.11 2.87
CA SER A 55 0.43 -0.29 1.55
C SER A 55 0.96 -1.58 0.93
N PRO A 56 0.13 -2.32 0.17
CA PRO A 56 0.57 -3.49 -0.60
C PRO A 56 1.44 -3.13 -1.83
N LEU A 57 2.20 -2.03 -1.80
CA LEU A 57 3.20 -1.70 -2.83
C LEU A 57 4.57 -2.27 -2.43
N ARG A 58 5.39 -2.68 -3.42
CA ARG A 58 6.71 -3.28 -3.17
C ARG A 58 7.59 -2.39 -2.30
N ARG A 59 7.75 -1.12 -2.70
CA ARG A 59 8.58 -0.15 -1.97
C ARG A 59 8.12 0.11 -0.53
N THR A 60 6.81 0.07 -0.25
CA THR A 60 6.28 0.32 1.10
C THR A 60 6.44 -0.91 1.99
N ILE A 61 6.25 -2.12 1.44
CA ILE A 61 6.54 -3.37 2.14
C ILE A 61 8.05 -3.47 2.44
N GLN A 62 8.92 -3.23 1.45
CA GLN A 62 10.37 -3.23 1.65
C GLN A 62 10.80 -2.24 2.74
N THR A 63 10.24 -1.03 2.74
CA THR A 63 10.52 -0.03 3.79
C THR A 63 10.15 -0.57 5.17
N ALA A 64 8.95 -1.12 5.33
CA ALA A 64 8.48 -1.66 6.62
C ALA A 64 9.34 -2.83 7.11
N LEU A 65 9.72 -3.74 6.21
CA LEU A 65 10.57 -4.89 6.52
C LEU A 65 11.96 -4.48 7.00
N LEU A 66 12.55 -3.48 6.34
CA LEU A 66 13.88 -2.96 6.68
C LEU A 66 13.88 -2.06 7.91
N ALA A 67 12.78 -1.38 8.20
CA ALA A 67 12.65 -0.49 9.36
C ALA A 67 12.49 -1.24 10.69
N PHE A 68 11.89 -2.44 10.68
CA PHE A 68 11.49 -3.14 11.90
C PHE A 68 12.01 -4.59 12.04
N PRO A 69 13.27 -4.90 11.66
CA PRO A 69 13.76 -6.28 11.62
C PRO A 69 13.68 -6.99 12.98
N SER A 70 13.93 -6.29 14.09
CA SER A 70 13.85 -6.86 15.44
C SER A 70 12.42 -7.22 15.85
N LYS A 71 11.43 -6.41 15.45
CA LYS A 71 10.01 -6.65 15.74
C LYS A 71 9.49 -7.85 14.97
N LEU A 72 9.90 -7.96 13.71
CA LEU A 72 9.54 -9.08 12.83
C LEU A 72 10.16 -10.39 13.32
N LYS A 73 11.43 -10.36 13.76
CA LYS A 73 12.08 -11.52 14.41
C LYS A 73 11.39 -11.94 15.71
N ALA A 74 10.77 -11.00 16.42
CA ALA A 74 9.97 -11.27 17.61
C ALA A 74 8.55 -11.79 17.31
N GLY A 75 8.21 -12.01 16.04
CA GLY A 75 6.95 -12.62 15.60
C GLY A 75 5.90 -11.62 15.10
N MET A 76 6.19 -10.31 15.07
CA MET A 76 5.30 -9.35 14.40
C MET A 76 5.29 -9.57 12.89
N GLN A 77 4.21 -9.14 12.25
CA GLN A 77 4.05 -9.17 10.80
C GLN A 77 3.73 -7.76 10.28
N VAL A 78 4.08 -7.50 9.02
CA VAL A 78 3.61 -6.34 8.27
C VAL A 78 2.23 -6.66 7.73
N LEU A 79 1.20 -5.98 8.22
CA LEU A 79 -0.15 -6.10 7.67
C LEU A 79 -0.27 -5.25 6.41
N ALA A 80 -0.48 -5.90 5.27
CA ALA A 80 -0.75 -5.22 4.02
C ALA A 80 -2.21 -4.70 4.01
N TRP A 81 -2.40 -3.41 3.74
CA TRP A 81 -3.72 -2.78 3.70
C TRP A 81 -3.87 -1.85 2.50
N ALA A 82 -4.81 -2.18 1.59
CA ALA A 82 -4.99 -1.45 0.34
C ALA A 82 -5.41 0.02 0.53
N GLU A 83 -6.12 0.34 1.62
CA GLU A 83 -6.62 1.70 1.90
C GLU A 83 -5.51 2.75 2.10
N VAL A 84 -4.28 2.32 2.39
CA VAL A 84 -3.13 3.24 2.55
C VAL A 84 -2.25 3.30 1.29
N GLN A 85 -2.75 2.84 0.14
CA GLN A 85 -2.09 2.97 -1.16
C GLN A 85 -1.99 4.44 -1.60
N GLU A 86 -0.97 4.73 -2.41
CA GLU A 86 -0.80 6.05 -3.03
C GLU A 86 -2.01 6.44 -3.88
N ALA A 87 -2.44 7.70 -3.77
CA ALA A 87 -3.71 8.19 -4.33
C ALA A 87 -3.62 8.60 -5.81
N SER A 88 -2.41 8.64 -6.39
CA SER A 88 -2.21 9.04 -7.79
C SER A 88 -2.67 7.97 -8.79
N ASP A 89 -2.84 8.31 -10.06
CA ASP A 89 -3.14 7.39 -11.15
C ASP A 89 -1.90 6.94 -11.95
N LEU A 90 -0.69 7.27 -11.47
CA LEU A 90 0.55 6.89 -12.14
C LEU A 90 0.74 5.36 -12.13
N ILE A 91 1.36 4.84 -13.18
CA ILE A 91 1.62 3.40 -13.34
C ILE A 91 2.48 2.88 -12.18
N CYS A 92 3.45 3.67 -11.70
CA CYS A 92 4.27 3.34 -10.54
C CYS A 92 3.50 3.21 -9.22
N ASP A 93 2.30 3.77 -9.15
CA ASP A 93 1.43 3.73 -7.99
C ASP A 93 0.34 2.67 -8.10
N THR A 94 0.31 1.95 -9.23
CA THR A 94 -0.51 0.77 -9.45
C THR A 94 0.20 -0.45 -8.90
N GLY A 95 -0.51 -1.24 -8.09
CA GLY A 95 0.01 -2.42 -7.44
C GLY A 95 0.25 -3.62 -8.35
N SER A 96 0.94 -4.62 -7.81
CA SER A 96 1.04 -5.95 -8.43
C SER A 96 -0.20 -6.80 -8.11
N ARG A 97 -0.48 -7.81 -8.95
CA ARG A 97 -1.55 -8.78 -8.65
C ARG A 97 -1.23 -9.52 -7.36
N LEU A 98 -2.28 -9.95 -6.63
CA LEU A 98 -2.12 -10.64 -5.36
C LEU A 98 -1.19 -11.88 -5.41
N PRO A 99 -1.27 -12.77 -6.42
CA PRO A 99 -0.34 -13.90 -6.51
C PRO A 99 1.12 -13.47 -6.69
N ASP A 100 1.37 -12.42 -7.47
CA ASP A 100 2.72 -11.97 -7.81
C ASP A 100 3.40 -11.36 -6.58
N ILE A 101 2.67 -10.53 -5.83
CA ILE A 101 3.23 -9.90 -4.63
C ILE A 101 3.38 -10.90 -3.49
N LYS A 102 2.44 -11.85 -3.32
CA LYS A 102 2.59 -12.96 -2.37
C LYS A 102 3.82 -13.80 -2.71
N ALA A 103 4.02 -14.15 -3.97
CA ALA A 103 5.19 -14.91 -4.40
C ALA A 103 6.50 -14.18 -4.09
N ARG A 104 6.54 -12.86 -4.31
CA ARG A 104 7.72 -12.04 -4.01
C ARG A 104 8.08 -11.99 -2.52
N PHE A 105 7.07 -11.96 -1.64
CA PHE A 105 7.26 -11.86 -0.20
C PHE A 105 6.98 -13.16 0.56
N ASN A 106 6.91 -14.31 -0.13
CA ASN A 106 6.44 -15.60 0.42
C ASN A 106 7.24 -16.10 1.64
N SER A 107 8.49 -15.68 1.80
CA SER A 107 9.37 -16.08 2.92
C SER A 107 9.55 -14.97 3.95
N LEU A 108 8.74 -13.91 3.88
CA LEU A 108 8.83 -12.74 4.74
C LEU A 108 7.53 -12.60 5.55
N PRO A 109 7.58 -12.03 6.76
CA PRO A 109 6.44 -11.92 7.65
C PRO A 109 5.50 -10.78 7.20
N VAL A 110 4.84 -10.99 6.07
CA VAL A 110 3.87 -10.06 5.48
C VAL A 110 2.51 -10.74 5.41
N ASP A 111 1.53 -10.16 6.09
CA ASP A 111 0.15 -10.63 6.07
C ASP A 111 -0.64 -9.93 4.96
N PHE A 112 -1.13 -10.72 4.02
CA PHE A 112 -1.98 -10.27 2.91
C PHE A 112 -3.46 -10.69 3.10
N SER A 113 -3.87 -11.04 4.32
CA SER A 113 -5.23 -11.51 4.65
C SER A 113 -6.33 -10.50 4.30
N LEU A 114 -6.02 -9.20 4.33
CA LEU A 114 -6.95 -8.11 4.02
C LEU A 114 -6.91 -7.65 2.56
N ILE A 115 -6.13 -8.31 1.71
CA ILE A 115 -5.95 -7.88 0.32
C ILE A 115 -6.88 -8.66 -0.60
N GLU A 116 -7.81 -7.95 -1.21
CA GLU A 116 -8.72 -8.49 -2.21
C GLU A 116 -7.98 -8.79 -3.53
N PRO A 117 -8.44 -9.77 -4.35
CA PRO A 117 -7.78 -10.16 -5.59
C PRO A 117 -7.54 -9.02 -6.59
N ASP A 118 -8.41 -8.01 -6.59
CA ASP A 118 -8.47 -6.89 -7.53
C ASP A 118 -8.09 -5.54 -6.89
N TRP A 119 -7.48 -5.56 -5.70
CA TRP A 119 -7.05 -4.36 -4.95
C TRP A 119 -6.23 -3.36 -5.78
N TYR A 120 -5.42 -3.87 -6.71
CA TYR A 120 -4.47 -3.10 -7.51
C TYR A 120 -5.15 -2.27 -8.59
N LEU A 121 -6.42 -2.56 -8.91
CA LEU A 121 -7.20 -1.80 -9.86
C LEU A 121 -7.60 -0.47 -9.22
N LYS A 122 -7.14 0.62 -9.82
CA LYS A 122 -7.56 1.97 -9.45
C LYS A 122 -8.83 2.30 -10.23
N LEU A 123 -9.99 2.19 -9.58
CA LEU A 123 -11.25 2.57 -10.18
C LEU A 123 -11.50 4.06 -9.97
N HIS A 124 -11.95 4.75 -11.01
CA HIS A 124 -12.49 6.09 -10.87
C HIS A 124 -13.83 6.03 -10.14
N ASP A 125 -13.93 6.67 -8.98
CA ASP A 125 -15.21 7.11 -8.42
C ASP A 125 -15.90 8.05 -9.45
N LYS A 126 -17.24 8.01 -9.53
CA LYS A 126 -18.06 8.99 -10.28
C LYS A 126 -17.80 10.45 -9.88
N ALA A 127 -17.20 10.70 -8.71
CA ALA A 127 -16.73 11.99 -8.22
C ALA A 127 -15.25 12.30 -8.55
N GLY A 128 -14.59 11.48 -9.38
CA GLY A 128 -13.23 11.70 -9.85
C GLY A 128 -12.12 11.41 -8.82
N LYS A 129 -12.45 10.82 -7.67
CA LYS A 129 -11.45 10.38 -6.68
C LYS A 129 -10.92 8.99 -7.04
N MET A 130 -9.60 8.85 -6.98
CA MET A 130 -8.93 7.58 -7.21
C MET A 130 -8.63 6.92 -5.86
N GLY A 131 -9.06 5.66 -5.72
CA GLY A 131 -8.82 4.85 -4.54
C GLY A 131 -8.72 3.38 -4.91
N PRO A 132 -8.22 2.52 -4.00
CA PRO A 132 -8.24 1.08 -4.21
C PRO A 132 -9.66 0.61 -4.50
N ASN A 133 -9.81 -0.39 -5.37
CA ASN A 133 -11.08 -1.09 -5.59
C ASN A 133 -11.41 -1.96 -4.36
N CYS A 134 -11.69 -1.30 -3.24
CA CYS A 134 -12.22 -1.96 -2.07
C CYS A 134 -13.70 -2.15 -2.34
N GLY A 135 -14.14 -3.42 -2.47
CA GLY A 135 -15.53 -3.82 -2.71
C GLY A 135 -16.53 -3.44 -1.62
N LEU A 136 -16.35 -2.28 -0.99
CA LEU A 136 -17.33 -1.61 -0.16
C LEU A 136 -18.59 -1.38 -1.01
N PRO A 137 -19.78 -1.73 -0.50
CA PRO A 137 -21.02 -1.37 -1.18
C PRO A 137 -21.02 0.15 -1.41
N PRO A 138 -21.62 0.64 -2.52
CA PRO A 138 -21.77 2.06 -2.74
C PRO A 138 -22.33 2.70 -1.48
N ARG A 139 -21.69 3.77 -0.98
CA ARG A 139 -22.22 4.52 0.16
C ARG A 139 -23.67 4.84 -0.14
N GLU A 140 -24.60 4.31 0.66
CA GLU A 140 -26.02 4.63 0.53
C GLU A 140 -26.17 6.14 0.65
N GLY A 141 -26.46 6.81 -0.47
CA GLY A 141 -26.55 8.27 -0.48
C GLY A 141 -26.47 8.97 -1.84
N SER A 142 -26.03 8.32 -2.93
CA SER A 142 -26.06 8.92 -4.27
C SER A 142 -27.09 8.27 -5.19
N ALA A 143 -28.37 8.42 -4.83
CA ALA A 143 -29.47 8.20 -5.77
C ALA A 143 -29.42 9.29 -6.86
N GLY A 144 -28.81 8.96 -8.00
CA GLY A 144 -28.94 9.66 -9.28
C GLY A 144 -29.69 8.76 -10.28
N PRO A 145 -30.50 9.33 -11.20
CA PRO A 145 -31.74 8.73 -11.63
C PRO A 145 -31.55 7.48 -12.49
N THR A 146 -32.16 6.38 -12.06
CA THR A 146 -32.40 5.21 -12.90
C THR A 146 -33.44 5.58 -13.96
N MET A 147 -33.00 5.81 -15.21
CA MET A 147 -33.91 5.76 -16.35
C MET A 147 -34.35 4.30 -16.53
N VAL A 148 -35.56 4.02 -16.07
CA VAL A 148 -36.31 2.82 -16.45
C VAL A 148 -37.03 3.16 -17.74
N GLU A 149 -36.49 2.75 -18.89
CA GLU A 149 -37.32 2.64 -20.09
C GLU A 149 -38.25 1.43 -19.92
N ARG A 150 -39.55 1.73 -19.79
CA ARG A 150 -40.62 0.78 -20.04
C ARG A 150 -41.55 1.35 -21.12
N LYS A 151 -41.90 0.44 -22.04
CA LYS A 151 -43.04 0.38 -22.96
C LYS A 151 -42.88 1.08 -24.32
N THR A 152 -42.97 0.27 -25.38
CA THR A 152 -44.29 -0.20 -25.86
C THR A 152 -44.28 -1.70 -26.08
#